data_AF-A0ABD6DRH0-F1
#
_entry.id   AF-A0ABD6DRH0-F1
#
_cell.length_a   1.000
_cell.length_b   1.000
_cell.length_c   1.000
_cell.angle_alpha   90.00
_cell.angle_beta   90.00
_cell.angle_gamma   90.00
#
_symmetry.space_group_name_H-M   'P 1'
#
loop_
_entity.id
_entity.type
_entity.pdbx_description
1 polymer ?
#
loop_
_entity_poly.entity_id
_entity_poly.type
_entity_poly.pdbx_seq_one_letter_code
_entity_poly.pdbx_strand_id
1 'polypeptide(L)'
;MYVTDNAEIVIGAPPGEIWEYVTDPVHWTASNPEEHYGLEYDTPDNRPREGTTFHQAEEVAGMYADLHGRFQYIDHPHVAVWTGTAYYPLLRGLVTVRIPGSVETLSS
;
A
#
# COMPACT_ATOMS: atom_id res chain seq x y z
N MET A 1 -6.69 19.56 -8.28
CA MET A 1 -5.27 19.72 -7.96
C MET A 1 -4.72 18.32 -7.80
N TYR A 2 -3.72 17.95 -8.59
CA TYR A 2 -2.98 16.69 -8.40
C TYR A 2 -1.69 17.06 -7.66
N VAL A 3 -1.43 16.39 -6.53
CA VAL A 3 -0.15 16.48 -5.84
C VAL A 3 0.63 15.24 -6.26
N THR A 4 1.87 15.44 -6.67
CA THR A 4 2.80 14.37 -7.00
C THR A 4 4.01 14.54 -6.10
N ASP A 5 4.45 13.44 -5.52
CA ASP A 5 5.63 13.38 -4.66
C ASP A 5 6.52 12.20 -5.11
N ASN A 6 7.79 12.21 -4.71
CA ASN A 6 8.74 11.13 -4.96
C ASN A 6 9.61 10.94 -3.70
N ALA A 7 9.80 9.67 -3.32
CA ALA A 7 10.74 9.27 -2.28
C ALA A 7 11.62 8.14 -2.80
N GLU A 8 12.91 8.18 -2.46
CA GLU A 8 13.91 7.20 -2.88
C GLU A 8 14.80 6.81 -1.70
N ILE A 9 15.12 5.51 -1.61
CA ILE A 9 15.95 4.93 -0.55
C ILE A 9 16.89 3.89 -1.20
N VAL A 10 18.13 3.80 -0.72
CA VAL A 10 19.08 2.76 -1.14
C VAL A 10 19.15 1.68 -0.06
N ILE A 11 18.85 0.44 -0.42
CA ILE A 11 18.92 -0.73 0.47
C ILE A 11 20.03 -1.66 0.02
N GLY A 12 20.93 -2.03 0.93
CA GLY A 12 22.04 -2.95 0.66
C GLY A 12 21.62 -4.43 0.67
N ALA A 13 20.63 -4.81 -0.13
CA ALA A 13 20.14 -6.19 -0.25
C ALA A 13 19.77 -6.53 -1.71
N PRO A 14 19.75 -7.82 -2.10
CA PRO A 14 19.28 -8.23 -3.42
C PRO A 14 17.80 -7.84 -3.66
N PRO A 15 17.41 -7.43 -4.88
CA PRO A 15 16.02 -7.03 -5.20
C PRO A 15 14.96 -8.05 -4.79
N GLY A 16 15.22 -9.35 -4.99
CA GLY A 16 14.29 -10.40 -4.59
C GLY A 16 14.08 -10.47 -3.06
N GLU A 17 15.11 -10.24 -2.26
CA GLU A 17 14.96 -10.22 -0.79
C GLU A 17 14.16 -9.00 -0.33
N ILE A 18 14.39 -7.84 -0.96
CA ILE A 18 13.62 -6.63 -0.69
C ILE A 18 12.15 -6.88 -1.05
N TRP A 19 11.88 -7.42 -2.24
CA TRP A 19 10.52 -7.72 -2.70
C TRP A 19 9.79 -8.65 -1.74
N GLU A 20 10.39 -9.79 -1.39
CA GLU A 20 9.79 -10.76 -0.46
C GLU A 20 9.50 -10.15 0.90
N TYR A 21 10.37 -9.23 1.36
CA TYR A 21 10.18 -8.50 2.60
C TYR A 21 9.02 -7.51 2.52
N VAL A 22 9.04 -6.56 1.57
CA VAL A 22 8.07 -5.44 1.53
C VAL A 22 6.67 -5.86 1.07
N THR A 23 6.56 -6.96 0.33
CA THR A 23 5.26 -7.48 -0.13
C THR A 23 4.60 -8.46 0.83
N ASP A 24 5.26 -8.80 1.94
CA ASP A 24 4.66 -9.64 2.98
C ASP A 24 3.81 -8.78 3.92
N PRO A 25 2.49 -9.02 4.04
CA PRO A 25 1.65 -8.30 4.99
C PRO A 25 2.14 -8.31 6.44
N VAL A 26 2.83 -9.38 6.85
CA VAL A 26 3.37 -9.51 8.21
C VAL A 26 4.48 -8.47 8.43
N HIS A 27 5.37 -8.30 7.46
CA HIS A 27 6.46 -7.33 7.55
C HIS A 27 5.95 -5.89 7.37
N TRP A 28 4.98 -5.69 6.48
CA TRP A 28 4.35 -4.38 6.28
C TRP A 28 3.68 -3.85 7.55
N THR A 29 2.94 -4.71 8.26
CA THR A 29 2.30 -4.32 9.52
C THR A 29 3.35 -4.07 10.62
N ALA A 30 4.41 -4.87 10.64
CA ALA A 30 5.49 -4.75 11.63
C ALA A 30 6.36 -3.50 11.44
N SER A 31 6.41 -2.90 10.23
CA SER A 31 7.24 -1.72 9.99
C SER A 31 6.71 -0.46 10.69
N ASN A 32 5.41 -0.42 11.00
CA ASN A 32 4.79 0.68 11.73
C ASN A 32 3.52 0.21 12.45
N PRO A 33 3.63 -0.56 13.54
CA PRO A 33 2.48 -1.24 14.16
C PRO A 33 1.49 -0.30 14.85
N GLU A 34 1.88 0.96 15.08
CA GLU A 34 0.99 1.99 15.64
C GLU A 34 0.06 2.57 14.57
N GLU A 35 0.49 2.54 13.31
CA GLU A 35 -0.23 3.13 12.17
C GLU A 35 -0.73 2.09 11.16
N HIS A 36 -0.14 0.91 11.05
CA HIS A 36 -0.60 -0.14 10.13
C HIS A 36 -1.37 -1.21 10.90
N TYR A 37 -2.66 -1.38 10.58
CA TYR A 37 -3.56 -2.32 11.25
C TYR A 37 -3.81 -3.61 10.46
N GLY A 38 -3.42 -3.64 9.18
CA GLY A 38 -3.42 -4.84 8.36
C GLY A 38 -3.28 -4.54 6.88
N LEU A 39 -2.80 -5.54 6.13
CA LEU A 39 -2.72 -5.54 4.67
C LEU A 39 -3.17 -6.90 4.15
N GLU A 40 -4.04 -6.91 3.14
CA GLU A 40 -4.54 -8.12 2.51
C GLU A 40 -4.56 -7.93 0.99
N TYR A 41 -4.04 -8.91 0.26
CA TYR A 41 -4.11 -9.01 -1.18
C TYR A 41 -5.17 -10.05 -1.57
N ASP A 42 -5.99 -9.74 -2.56
CA ASP A 42 -6.98 -10.68 -3.10
C ASP A 42 -6.30 -11.75 -4.00
N THR A 43 -5.53 -12.62 -3.35
CA THR A 43 -4.78 -13.73 -3.95
C THR A 43 -4.71 -14.92 -2.99
N PRO A 44 -4.58 -16.16 -3.51
CA PRO A 44 -4.53 -17.35 -2.65
C PRO A 44 -3.34 -17.38 -1.68
N ASP A 45 -2.23 -16.75 -2.06
CA ASP A 45 -0.99 -16.67 -1.29
C ASP A 45 -0.84 -15.36 -0.51
N ASN A 46 -1.83 -14.47 -0.58
CA ASN A 46 -1.80 -13.15 0.04
C ASN A 46 -0.55 -12.35 -0.36
N ARG A 47 -0.24 -12.35 -1.67
CA ARG A 47 0.88 -11.64 -2.30
C ARG A 47 0.39 -10.78 -3.46
N PRO A 48 1.06 -9.68 -3.80
CA PRO A 48 0.63 -8.85 -4.92
C PRO A 48 0.83 -9.58 -6.25
N ARG A 49 -0.16 -9.47 -7.15
CA ARG A 49 -0.06 -9.92 -8.55
C ARG A 49 -0.61 -8.84 -9.46
N GLU A 50 -0.15 -8.83 -10.70
CA GLU A 50 -0.70 -7.88 -11.68
C GLU A 50 -2.22 -8.07 -11.82
N GLY A 51 -2.95 -6.96 -11.75
CA GLY A 51 -4.39 -6.94 -11.86
C GLY A 51 -5.16 -7.20 -10.56
N THR A 52 -4.51 -7.59 -9.46
CA THR A 52 -5.18 -7.94 -8.20
C THR A 52 -5.46 -6.72 -7.34
N THR A 53 -6.50 -6.83 -6.51
CA THR A 53 -6.87 -5.81 -5.53
C THR A 53 -6.19 -6.07 -4.20
N PHE A 54 -6.07 -5.02 -3.40
CA PHE A 54 -5.63 -5.11 -2.02
C PHE A 54 -6.46 -4.19 -1.13
N HIS A 55 -6.46 -4.51 0.16
CA HIS A 55 -7.09 -3.77 1.23
C HIS A 55 -6.06 -3.52 2.33
N GLN A 56 -5.99 -2.29 2.81
CA GLN A 56 -5.12 -1.89 3.90
C GLN A 56 -5.91 -1.06 4.90
N ALA A 57 -5.84 -1.45 6.17
CA ALA A 57 -6.35 -0.66 7.27
C ALA A 57 -5.17 0.02 7.96
N GLU A 58 -5.24 1.34 8.12
CA GLU A 58 -4.14 2.12 8.67
C GLU A 58 -4.62 3.37 9.42
N GLU A 59 -3.69 4.11 10.00
CA GLU A 59 -3.86 5.45 10.54
C GLU A 59 -2.90 6.39 9.81
N VAL A 60 -3.43 7.48 9.26
CA VAL A 60 -2.63 8.52 8.60
C VAL A 60 -2.84 9.82 9.37
N ALA A 61 -1.75 10.35 9.94
CA ALA A 61 -1.76 11.58 10.72
C ALA A 61 -2.80 11.59 11.87
N GLY A 62 -2.91 10.48 12.62
CA GLY A 62 -3.85 10.38 13.75
C GLY A 62 -5.29 10.04 13.36
N MET A 63 -5.56 9.74 12.08
CA MET A 63 -6.91 9.43 11.59
C MET A 63 -6.95 8.06 10.93
N TYR A 64 -7.89 7.22 11.35
CA TYR A 64 -8.17 5.95 10.70
C TYR A 64 -8.45 6.14 9.20
N ALA A 65 -7.78 5.34 8.39
CA ALA A 65 -7.90 5.29 6.95
C ALA A 65 -8.12 3.84 6.51
N ASP A 66 -9.10 3.68 5.62
CA ASP A 66 -9.40 2.42 4.97
C ASP A 66 -9.00 2.54 3.50
N LEU A 67 -7.93 1.86 3.08
CA LEU A 67 -7.32 1.97 1.76
C LEU A 67 -7.68 0.75 0.91
N HIS A 68 -8.25 1.00 -0.27
CA HIS A 68 -8.55 -0.04 -1.26
C HIS A 68 -7.83 0.27 -2.54
N GLY A 69 -7.09 -0.70 -3.08
CA GLY A 69 -6.30 -0.47 -4.28
C GLY A 69 -6.23 -1.65 -5.23
N ARG A 70 -5.49 -1.44 -6.32
CA ARG A 70 -5.25 -2.42 -7.36
C ARG A 70 -3.84 -2.26 -7.93
N PHE A 71 -3.16 -3.37 -8.18
CA PHE A 71 -1.90 -3.40 -8.92
C PHE A 71 -2.17 -3.36 -10.42
N GLN A 72 -1.76 -2.31 -11.11
CA GLN A 72 -1.91 -2.22 -12.56
C GLN A 72 -0.80 -2.94 -13.32
N TYR A 73 0.40 -2.98 -12.75
CA TYR A 73 1.57 -3.54 -13.39
C TYR A 73 2.55 -4.10 -12.36
N ILE A 74 3.11 -5.28 -12.64
CA ILE A 74 4.18 -5.87 -11.85
C ILE A 74 5.26 -6.45 -12.78
N ASP A 75 6.50 -6.01 -12.57
CA ASP A 75 7.71 -6.62 -13.13
C ASP A 75 8.59 -7.12 -12.00
N HIS A 76 8.31 -8.33 -11.52
CA HIS A 76 8.98 -8.90 -10.36
C HIS A 76 10.48 -9.17 -10.63
N PRO A 77 11.40 -8.87 -9.69
CA PRO A 77 11.19 -8.23 -8.37
C PRO A 77 11.39 -6.71 -8.41
N HIS A 78 11.47 -6.11 -9.59
CA HIS A 78 11.96 -4.75 -9.77
C HIS A 78 10.91 -3.68 -9.61
N VAL A 79 9.70 -3.87 -10.17
CA VAL A 79 8.69 -2.81 -10.23
C VAL A 79 7.31 -3.31 -9.82
N ALA A 80 6.62 -2.53 -8.99
CA ALA A 80 5.18 -2.64 -8.76
C ALA A 80 4.53 -1.27 -8.95
N VAL A 81 3.45 -1.23 -9.75
CA VAL A 81 2.62 -0.04 -9.94
C VAL A 81 1.22 -0.33 -9.44
N TRP A 82 0.73 0.51 -8.53
CA TRP A 82 -0.61 0.40 -7.99
C TRP A 82 -1.29 1.75 -7.86
N THR A 83 -2.62 1.72 -7.72
CA THR A 83 -3.42 2.90 -7.34
C THR A 83 -4.31 2.53 -6.17
N GLY A 84 -4.39 3.41 -5.18
CA GLY A 84 -5.27 3.26 -4.03
C GLY A 84 -6.41 4.26 -4.04
N THR A 85 -7.37 4.07 -3.15
CA THR A 85 -8.31 5.09 -2.71
C THR A 85 -8.45 4.94 -1.20
N ALA A 86 -8.07 5.99 -0.47
CA ALA A 86 -8.23 6.05 0.97
C ALA A 86 -9.61 6.61 1.33
N TYR A 87 -10.28 5.97 2.28
CA TYR A 87 -11.55 6.37 2.85
C TYR A 87 -11.35 6.76 4.32
N TYR A 88 -11.71 7.99 4.66
CA TYR A 88 -11.59 8.55 6.01
C TYR A 88 -12.99 8.73 6.61
N PRO A 89 -13.44 7.82 7.49
CA PRO A 89 -14.71 7.97 8.20
C PRO A 89 -14.56 9.02 9.32
N LEU A 90 -15.04 10.24 9.07
CA LEU A 90 -15.05 11.33 10.03
C LEU A 90 -16.36 11.34 10.84
N LEU A 91 -16.34 11.96 12.02
CA LEU A 91 -17.52 12.16 12.88
C LEU A 91 -18.25 10.84 13.20
N ARG A 92 -17.52 9.76 13.55
CA ARG A 92 -18.07 8.41 13.77
C ARG A 92 -18.80 7.83 12.55
N GLY A 93 -18.36 8.18 11.34
CA GLY A 93 -18.92 7.66 10.07
C GLY A 93 -20.10 8.45 9.52
N LEU A 94 -20.46 9.60 10.10
CA LEU A 94 -21.48 10.50 9.55
C LEU A 94 -21.02 11.15 8.22
N VAL A 95 -19.72 11.27 8.02
CA VAL A 95 -19.11 11.81 6.79
C VAL A 95 -17.94 10.93 6.40
N THR A 96 -17.92 10.44 5.15
CA THR A 96 -16.77 9.74 4.60
C THR A 96 -16.11 10.62 3.55
N VAL A 97 -14.85 10.98 3.78
CA VAL A 97 -14.03 11.65 2.76
C VAL A 97 -13.30 10.59 1.96
N ARG A 98 -13.39 10.69 0.63
CA ARG A 98 -12.69 9.81 -0.31
C ARG A 98 -11.54 10.58 -0.94
N ILE A 99 -10.33 10.08 -0.77
CA ILE A 99 -9.15 10.60 -1.46
C ILE A 99 -8.69 9.54 -2.47
N PRO A 100 -8.91 9.75 -3.78
CA PRO A 100 -8.32 8.87 -4.79
C PRO A 100 -6.79 9.02 -4.70
N GLY A 101 -6.11 7.89 -4.53
CA GLY A 101 -4.66 7.81 -4.51
C GLY A 101 -4.06 8.02 -5.90
N SER A 102 -2.80 8.45 -5.89
CA SER A 102 -1.94 8.57 -7.06
C SER A 102 -1.44 7.20 -7.53
N VAL A 103 -0.84 7.17 -8.72
CA VAL A 103 -0.07 6.02 -9.20
C VAL A 103 1.21 5.96 -8.37
N GLU A 104 1.39 4.89 -7.61
CA GLU A 104 2.62 4.66 -6.84
C GLU A 104 3.47 3.62 -7.56
N THR A 105 4.77 3.92 -7.67
CA THR A 105 5.76 3.03 -8.29
C THR A 105 6.80 2.69 -7.24
N LEU A 106 6.88 1.42 -6.88
CA LEU A 106 8.00 0.91 -6.08
C LEU A 106 9.02 0.32 -7.05
N SER A 107 10.26 0.80 -7.03
CA SER A 107 11.37 0.28 -7.82
C SER A 107 12.55 -0.14 -6.94
N SER A 108 13.10 -1.35 -7.15
CA SER A 108 14.30 -1.87 -6.46
C SER A 108 15.51 -2.10 -7.37
#